data_AF-A0A1G1VJP3-F1
#
_entry.id   AF-A0A1G1VJP3-F1
#
_cell.length_a   1.000
_cell.length_b   1.000
_cell.length_c   1.000
_cell.angle_alpha   90.00
_cell.angle_beta   90.00
_cell.angle_gamma   90.00
#
_symmetry.space_group_name_H-M   'P 1'
#
loop_
_entity.id
_entity.type
_entity.pdbx_description
1 polymer ?
#
loop_
_entity_poly.entity_id
_entity_poly.type
_entity_poly.pdbx_seq_one_letter_code
_entity_poly.pdbx_strand_id
1 'polypeptide(L)'
;MAEEAGLSLRRDRTITPRLKKVEYKGFRGHNGEVAYQRRGNKVLFSAITEAGETTSTVNAAEAVVKAICEAEGVDWRGEDFGSLEFYDLMTKVGYPCRKLEDWEINRLGVVVGNVDGKKQIQVTEWIPVVVPESDGAQGNNAGSLSLSAVQGFIEAKRE
;
A
#
# COMPACT_ATOMS: atom_id res chain seq x y z
N MET A 1 15.49 12.37 44.69
CA MET A 1 15.42 11.12 45.46
C MET A 1 14.03 10.55 45.22
N ALA A 2 13.98 9.30 44.72
CA ALA A 2 12.80 8.47 44.42
C ALA A 2 11.86 8.93 43.29
N GLU A 3 12.13 8.39 42.09
CA GLU A 3 11.14 8.07 41.07
C GLU A 3 10.19 6.97 41.60
N GLU A 4 8.88 7.21 41.57
CA GLU A 4 7.88 6.16 41.70
C GLU A 4 7.27 5.92 40.32
N ALA A 5 7.59 4.74 39.78
CA ALA A 5 7.15 4.23 38.49
C ALA A 5 5.63 4.02 38.48
N GLY A 6 4.90 5.04 38.03
CA GLY A 6 3.52 4.90 37.58
C GLY A 6 3.48 4.14 36.25
N LEU A 7 3.59 2.81 36.32
CA LEU A 7 3.24 1.85 35.26
C LEU A 7 1.74 1.98 34.94
N SER A 8 1.36 3.09 34.31
CA SER A 8 0.16 3.11 33.49
C SER A 8 0.50 2.30 32.26
N LEU A 9 0.09 1.03 32.27
CA LEU A 9 -0.27 0.32 31.04
C LEU A 9 -1.25 1.23 30.29
N ARG A 10 -0.70 2.14 29.49
CA ARG A 10 -1.41 2.73 28.37
C ARG A 10 -1.81 1.52 27.55
N ARG A 11 -3.10 1.18 27.65
CA ARG A 11 -3.78 0.41 26.62
C ARG A 11 -3.40 1.12 25.34
N ASP A 12 -2.43 0.56 24.65
CA ASP A 12 -1.99 0.96 23.32
C ASP A 12 -3.24 0.72 22.47
N ARG A 13 -4.08 1.75 22.38
CA ARG A 13 -5.10 1.86 21.36
C ARG A 13 -4.30 1.75 20.08
N THR A 14 -4.29 0.53 19.53
CA THR A 14 -4.36 0.26 18.10
C THR A 14 -3.92 1.49 17.32
N ILE A 15 -2.60 1.67 17.17
CA ILE A 15 -2.08 2.60 16.18
C ILE A 15 -2.46 1.99 14.84
N THR A 16 -3.71 2.19 14.41
CA THR A 16 -4.08 2.02 13.01
C THR A 16 -3.26 3.08 12.29
N PRO A 17 -2.21 2.71 11.54
CA PRO A 17 -1.36 3.72 10.94
C PRO A 17 -2.24 4.53 10.00
N ARG A 18 -2.36 5.85 10.22
CA ARG A 18 -3.21 6.72 9.40
C ARG A 18 -2.89 6.50 7.93
N LEU A 19 -3.92 6.26 7.12
CA LEU A 19 -3.77 6.17 5.68
C LEU A 19 -3.23 7.50 5.17
N LYS A 20 -2.15 7.43 4.40
CA LYS A 20 -1.63 8.55 3.64
C LYS A 20 -2.38 8.58 2.32
N LYS A 21 -2.56 9.78 1.77
CA LYS A 21 -3.15 9.99 0.45
C LYS A 21 -2.11 10.59 -0.46
N VAL A 22 -2.11 10.18 -1.72
CA VAL A 22 -1.27 10.82 -2.74
C VAL A 22 -2.03 10.90 -4.06
N GLU A 23 -1.91 12.06 -4.70
CA GLU A 23 -2.37 12.27 -6.06
C GLU A 23 -1.30 11.75 -7.03
N TYR A 24 -1.71 10.98 -8.02
CA TYR A 24 -0.88 10.59 -9.15
C TYR A 24 -1.45 11.18 -10.44
N LYS A 25 -0.54 11.51 -11.36
CA LYS A 25 -0.91 12.05 -12.68
C LYS A 25 -0.81 10.95 -13.72
N GLY A 26 -1.85 10.80 -14.54
CA GLY A 26 -1.62 10.23 -15.87
C GLY A 26 -2.37 8.95 -16.20
N PHE A 27 -3.68 8.86 -15.97
CA PHE A 27 -4.49 8.00 -16.82
C PHE A 27 -5.50 8.84 -17.62
N ARG A 28 -5.32 8.85 -18.95
CA ARG A 28 -6.20 9.55 -19.91
C ARG A 28 -6.42 11.05 -19.64
N GLY A 29 -5.47 11.72 -19.00
CA GLY A 29 -5.57 13.16 -18.69
C GLY A 29 -6.28 13.48 -17.37
N HIS A 30 -6.67 12.47 -16.60
CA HIS A 30 -7.22 12.63 -15.26
C HIS A 30 -6.14 12.35 -14.20
N ASN A 31 -6.14 13.15 -13.15
CA ASN A 31 -5.42 12.84 -11.92
C ASN A 31 -6.26 11.83 -11.12
N GLY A 32 -5.59 10.91 -10.43
CA GLY A 32 -6.24 10.00 -9.51
C GLY A 32 -5.66 10.13 -8.11
N GLU A 33 -6.43 9.75 -7.10
CA GLU A 33 -5.96 9.67 -5.71
C GLU A 33 -5.86 8.20 -5.29
N VAL A 34 -4.78 7.86 -4.58
CA VAL A 34 -4.66 6.58 -3.87
C VAL A 34 -4.48 6.80 -2.38
N ALA A 35 -5.08 5.92 -1.59
CA ALA A 35 -4.72 5.72 -0.21
C ALA A 35 -3.55 4.74 -0.17
N TYR A 36 -2.57 4.98 0.69
CA TYR A 36 -1.48 4.04 0.91
C TYR A 36 -1.00 4.04 2.36
N GLN A 37 -0.31 2.96 2.70
CA GLN A 37 0.32 2.76 3.98
C GLN A 37 1.66 2.05 3.77
N ARG A 38 2.73 2.65 4.28
CA ARG A 38 4.06 2.04 4.29
C ARG A 38 4.34 1.40 5.65
N ARG A 39 4.74 0.14 5.65
CA ARG A 39 5.20 -0.63 6.81
C ARG A 39 6.58 -1.21 6.50
N GLY A 40 7.63 -0.55 6.96
CA GLY A 40 9.00 -0.91 6.60
C GLY A 40 9.23 -0.81 5.09
N ASN A 41 9.59 -1.94 4.48
CA ASN A 41 9.82 -2.04 3.04
C ASN A 41 8.55 -2.33 2.23
N LYS A 42 7.40 -2.53 2.88
CA LYS A 42 6.13 -2.83 2.21
C LYS A 42 5.25 -1.61 2.09
N VAL A 43 4.66 -1.45 0.92
CA VAL A 43 3.71 -0.39 0.59
C VAL A 43 2.42 -1.04 0.14
N LEU A 44 1.37 -0.91 0.94
CA LEU A 44 0.01 -1.29 0.56
C LEU A 44 -0.70 -0.05 0.06
N PHE A 45 -1.33 -0.10 -1.11
CA PHE A 45 -2.09 1.01 -1.65
C PHE A 45 -3.39 0.55 -2.29
N SER A 46 -4.33 1.48 -2.45
CA SER A 46 -5.63 1.22 -3.08
C SER A 46 -6.20 2.54 -3.62
N ALA A 47 -6.90 2.47 -4.75
CA ALA A 47 -7.59 3.61 -5.33
C ALA A 47 -8.59 4.24 -4.34
N ILE A 48 -8.66 5.58 -4.31
CA ILE A 48 -9.75 6.30 -3.66
C ILE A 48 -10.78 6.63 -4.73
N THR A 49 -12.01 6.19 -4.51
CA THR A 49 -13.14 6.52 -5.38
C THR A 49 -13.84 7.75 -4.84
N GLU A 50 -13.73 8.88 -5.53
CA GLU A 50 -14.79 9.89 -5.47
C GLU A 50 -15.94 9.41 -6.37
N ALA A 51 -17.18 9.72 -5.98
CA ALA A 51 -18.37 9.18 -6.62
C ALA A 51 -18.41 9.50 -8.13
N GLY A 52 -18.14 8.49 -8.98
CA GLY A 52 -18.35 8.57 -10.43
C GLY A 52 -17.17 8.13 -11.30
N GLU A 53 -15.93 8.18 -10.80
CA GLU A 53 -14.75 7.78 -11.58
C GLU A 53 -13.93 6.76 -10.81
N THR A 54 -13.90 5.52 -11.30
CA THR A 54 -13.00 4.50 -10.76
C THR A 54 -11.60 4.76 -11.33
N THR A 55 -10.71 5.26 -10.49
CA THR A 55 -9.28 5.37 -10.79
C THR A 55 -8.68 3.97 -10.86
N SER A 56 -8.34 3.52 -12.07
CA SER A 56 -7.74 2.20 -12.28
C SER A 56 -6.27 2.23 -11.85
N THR A 57 -5.99 1.73 -10.64
CA THR A 57 -4.62 1.51 -10.16
C THR A 57 -3.85 0.57 -11.07
N VAL A 58 -4.51 -0.43 -11.66
CA VAL A 58 -3.91 -1.35 -12.64
C VAL A 58 -3.29 -0.59 -13.81
N ASN A 59 -4.04 0.32 -14.41
CA ASN A 59 -3.59 1.06 -15.58
C ASN A 59 -2.66 2.24 -15.25
N ALA A 60 -2.58 2.63 -13.98
CA ALA A 60 -1.78 3.77 -13.52
C ALA A 60 -0.69 3.40 -12.51
N ALA A 61 -0.37 2.11 -12.39
CA ALA A 61 0.47 1.59 -11.32
C ALA A 61 1.87 2.25 -11.29
N GLU A 62 2.47 2.50 -12.45
CA GLU A 62 3.76 3.20 -12.55
C GLU A 62 3.68 4.63 -11.98
N ALA A 63 2.61 5.37 -12.30
CA ALA A 63 2.38 6.71 -11.79
C ALA A 63 2.07 6.70 -10.29
N VAL A 64 1.32 5.71 -9.81
CA VAL A 64 1.01 5.50 -8.39
C VAL A 64 2.29 5.23 -7.59
N VAL A 65 3.09 4.25 -8.02
CA VAL A 65 4.36 3.89 -7.36
C VAL A 65 5.28 5.10 -7.30
N LYS A 66 5.40 5.83 -8.42
CA LYS A 66 6.20 7.05 -8.47
C LYS A 66 5.71 8.10 -7.47
N ALA A 67 4.41 8.36 -7.43
CA ALA A 67 3.82 9.34 -6.53
C ALA A 67 4.04 8.97 -5.05
N ILE A 68 3.91 7.68 -4.70
CA ILE A 68 4.19 7.20 -3.35
C ILE A 68 5.67 7.38 -3.00
N CYS A 69 6.59 7.03 -3.90
CA CYS A 69 8.02 7.24 -3.69
C CYS A 69 8.36 8.72 -3.46
N GLU A 70 7.79 9.62 -4.28
CA GLU A 70 7.96 11.07 -4.11
C GLU A 70 7.41 11.55 -2.76
N ALA A 71 6.24 11.07 -2.34
CA ALA A 71 5.63 11.40 -1.05
C ALA A 71 6.43 10.85 0.15
N GLU A 72 7.12 9.72 -0.03
CA GLU A 72 7.97 9.08 0.98
C GLU A 72 9.43 9.56 0.95
N GLY A 73 9.78 10.47 0.03
CA GLY A 73 11.16 10.94 -0.16
C GLY A 73 12.13 9.85 -0.64
N VAL A 74 11.61 8.78 -1.25
CA VAL A 74 12.42 7.68 -1.79
C VAL A 74 12.84 8.02 -3.21
N ASP A 75 14.15 8.04 -3.46
CA ASP A 75 14.66 8.11 -4.82
C ASP A 75 14.43 6.77 -5.52
N TRP A 76 13.40 6.72 -6.36
CA TRP A 76 13.05 5.52 -7.13
C TRP A 76 14.12 5.14 -8.16
N ARG A 77 15.16 5.95 -8.37
CA ARG A 77 16.31 5.62 -9.22
C ARG A 77 17.50 5.04 -8.45
N GLY A 78 17.44 5.07 -7.12
CA GLY A 78 18.49 4.63 -6.20
C GLY A 78 18.29 3.21 -5.69
N GLU A 79 19.23 2.73 -4.88
CA GLU A 79 19.25 1.35 -4.37
C GLU A 79 18.11 1.07 -3.37
N ASP A 80 17.70 2.08 -2.59
CA ASP A 80 16.62 1.94 -1.60
C ASP A 80 15.29 1.53 -2.21
N PHE A 81 15.03 1.91 -3.46
CA PHE A 81 13.82 1.54 -4.19
C PHE A 81 13.72 0.04 -4.45
N GLY A 82 14.85 -0.62 -4.73
CA GLY A 82 14.88 -2.06 -5.01
C GLY A 82 14.48 -2.91 -3.81
N SER A 83 14.51 -2.34 -2.60
CA SER A 83 14.05 -3.00 -1.38
C SER A 83 12.54 -2.90 -1.15
N LEU A 84 11.87 -1.97 -1.84
CA LEU A 84 10.45 -1.72 -1.67
C LEU A 84 9.59 -2.76 -2.39
N GLU A 85 8.52 -3.16 -1.71
CA GLU A 85 7.52 -4.06 -2.23
C GLU A 85 6.16 -3.36 -2.27
N PHE A 86 5.56 -3.32 -3.44
CA PHE A 86 4.29 -2.64 -3.67
C PHE A 86 3.16 -3.65 -3.79
N TYR A 87 2.06 -3.38 -3.11
CA TYR A 87 0.89 -4.23 -3.06
C TYR A 87 -0.35 -3.40 -3.36
N ASP A 88 -1.03 -3.74 -4.46
CA ASP A 88 -2.31 -3.14 -4.82
C ASP A 88 -3.44 -3.95 -4.23
N LEU A 89 -4.31 -3.26 -3.50
CA LEU A 89 -5.49 -3.80 -2.87
C LEU A 89 -6.71 -3.41 -3.71
N MET A 90 -7.29 -4.39 -4.39
CA MET A 90 -8.40 -4.26 -5.34
C MET A 90 -9.62 -5.08 -4.91
N THR A 91 -10.73 -4.89 -5.60
CA THR A 91 -12.01 -5.53 -5.28
C THR A 91 -12.57 -6.24 -6.51
N LYS A 92 -13.05 -7.49 -6.38
CA LYS A 92 -13.63 -8.26 -7.51
C LYS A 92 -14.92 -7.66 -8.09
N VAL A 93 -15.68 -6.95 -7.26
CA VAL A 93 -17.03 -6.44 -7.54
C VAL A 93 -17.08 -4.92 -7.68
N GLY A 94 -15.93 -4.28 -7.85
CA GLY A 94 -15.79 -2.84 -7.70
C GLY A 94 -15.82 -2.38 -6.24
N TYR A 95 -15.55 -1.10 -6.04
CA TYR A 95 -15.21 -0.52 -4.74
C TYR A 95 -16.30 -0.45 -3.64
N PRO A 96 -17.62 -0.71 -3.87
CA PRO A 96 -18.56 -0.78 -2.75
C PRO A 96 -18.53 -2.10 -1.94
N CYS A 97 -17.52 -2.95 -2.11
CA CYS A 97 -17.45 -4.23 -1.40
C CYS A 97 -17.30 -4.07 0.13
N ARG A 98 -18.04 -4.90 0.88
CA ARG A 98 -18.14 -4.81 2.35
C ARG A 98 -17.40 -5.90 3.10
N LYS A 99 -16.96 -6.96 2.42
CA LYS A 99 -16.33 -8.11 3.06
C LYS A 99 -14.88 -8.28 2.63
N LEU A 100 -14.05 -8.81 3.53
CA LEU A 100 -12.62 -9.04 3.27
C LEU A 100 -12.39 -10.02 2.11
N GLU A 101 -13.26 -11.04 1.99
CA GLU A 101 -13.23 -12.06 0.92
C GLU A 101 -13.40 -11.49 -0.49
N ASP A 102 -13.98 -10.29 -0.62
CA ASP A 102 -14.17 -9.62 -1.92
C ASP A 102 -12.93 -8.83 -2.37
N TRP A 103 -11.93 -8.68 -1.48
CA TRP A 103 -10.69 -7.99 -1.76
C TRP A 103 -9.64 -8.96 -2.32
N GLU A 104 -8.88 -8.48 -3.30
CA GLU A 104 -7.72 -9.13 -3.86
C GLU A 104 -6.50 -8.28 -3.59
N ILE A 105 -5.40 -8.93 -3.24
CA ILE A 105 -4.10 -8.29 -3.07
C ILE A 105 -3.19 -8.80 -4.16
N ASN A 106 -2.59 -7.89 -4.91
CA ASN A 106 -1.58 -8.22 -5.88
C ASN A 106 -0.27 -7.56 -5.49
N ARG A 107 0.80 -8.34 -5.41
CA ARG A 107 2.16 -7.82 -5.35
C ARG A 107 2.57 -7.42 -6.75
N LEU A 108 3.06 -6.19 -6.89
CA LEU A 108 3.57 -5.69 -8.16
C LEU A 108 5.03 -6.12 -8.30
N GLY A 109 5.38 -6.70 -9.45
CA GLY A 109 6.76 -6.72 -9.90
C GLY A 109 7.09 -5.35 -10.47
N VAL A 110 8.02 -4.64 -9.82
CA VAL A 110 8.39 -3.29 -10.22
C VAL A 110 9.89 -3.25 -10.51
N VAL A 111 10.23 -2.72 -11.68
CA VAL A 111 11.62 -2.53 -12.10
C VAL A 111 11.84 -1.09 -12.55
N VAL A 112 13.10 -0.66 -12.55
CA VAL A 112 13.49 0.63 -13.13
C VAL A 112 14.17 0.33 -14.46
N GLY A 113 13.44 0.52 -15.55
CA GLY A 113 13.93 0.33 -16.92
C GLY A 113 14.41 1.63 -17.54
N ASN A 114 15.09 1.53 -18.69
CA ASN A 114 15.33 2.66 -19.59
C ASN A 114 14.34 2.60 -20.75
N VAL A 115 13.54 3.65 -20.91
CA VAL A 115 12.58 3.82 -22.01
C VAL A 115 12.89 5.16 -22.67
N ASP A 116 13.16 5.13 -23.98
CA ASP A 116 13.54 6.32 -24.76
C ASP A 116 14.70 7.13 -24.16
N GLY A 117 15.71 6.43 -23.63
CA GLY A 117 16.89 7.06 -23.00
C GLY A 117 16.62 7.71 -21.63
N LYS A 118 15.43 7.49 -21.05
CA LYS A 118 15.06 7.97 -19.70
C LYS A 118 14.77 6.79 -18.78
N LYS A 119 15.27 6.85 -17.55
CA LYS A 119 14.86 5.91 -16.49
C LYS A 119 13.37 6.08 -16.22
N GLN A 120 12.63 4.98 -16.17
CA GLN A 120 11.21 4.95 -15.85
C GLN A 120 10.90 3.75 -14.95
N ILE A 121 9.94 3.92 -14.04
CA ILE A 121 9.35 2.80 -13.31
C ILE A 121 8.51 2.00 -14.30
N GLN A 122 8.67 0.68 -14.29
CA GLN A 122 7.89 -0.26 -15.08
C GLN A 122 7.29 -1.31 -14.18
N VAL A 123 6.01 -1.60 -14.37
CA VAL A 123 5.33 -2.71 -13.69
C VAL A 123 5.32 -3.92 -14.64
N THR A 124 6.01 -4.99 -14.25
CA THR A 124 6.25 -6.16 -15.10
C THR A 124 5.25 -7.27 -14.89
N GLU A 125 4.68 -7.37 -13.68
CA GLU A 125 3.77 -8.46 -13.31
C GLU A 125 2.89 -8.09 -12.13
N TRP A 126 1.76 -8.79 -12.05
CA TRP A 126 0.79 -8.73 -10.97
C TRP A 126 0.68 -10.13 -10.38
N ILE A 127 1.24 -10.32 -9.20
CA ILE A 127 1.31 -11.62 -8.54
C ILE A 127 0.22 -11.65 -7.46
N PRO A 128 -0.82 -12.49 -7.60
CA PRO A 128 -1.84 -12.64 -6.57
C PRO A 128 -1.21 -13.12 -5.26
N VAL A 129 -1.56 -12.47 -4.15
CA VAL A 129 -1.08 -12.81 -2.81
C VAL A 129 -2.22 -13.45 -2.03
N VAL A 130 -1.99 -14.68 -1.57
CA VAL A 130 -2.88 -15.33 -0.61
C VAL A 130 -2.53 -14.81 0.79
N VAL A 131 -3.46 -14.08 1.39
CA VAL A 131 -3.34 -13.67 2.80
C VAL A 131 -3.76 -14.84 3.67
N PRO A 132 -2.91 -15.31 4.60
CA PRO A 132 -3.27 -16.42 5.48
C PRO A 132 -4.49 -16.04 6.36
N GLU A 133 -5.41 -16.98 6.55
CA GLU A 133 -6.66 -16.80 7.32
C GLU A 133 -6.45 -16.52 8.81
N SER A 134 -5.22 -16.66 9.30
CA SER A 134 -4.83 -16.32 10.67
C SER A 134 -3.37 -15.88 10.68
N ASP A 135 -3.05 -14.94 11.58
CA ASP A 135 -1.68 -14.65 12.01
C ASP A 135 -1.15 -15.88 12.79
N GLY A 136 -0.92 -16.99 12.09
CA GLY A 136 -0.39 -18.21 12.65
C GLY A 136 0.98 -17.92 13.23
N ALA A 137 1.18 -18.25 14.51
CA ALA A 137 2.43 -18.06 15.23
C ALA A 137 3.56 -18.86 14.57
N GLN A 138 4.26 -18.26 13.60
CA GLN A 138 5.66 -18.55 13.31
C GLN A 138 6.26 -17.50 12.37
N GLY A 139 7.26 -16.80 12.90
CA GLY A 139 8.22 -16.03 12.13
C GLY A 139 8.04 -14.53 12.28
N ASN A 140 8.92 -13.92 13.07
CA ASN A 140 9.28 -12.50 13.03
C ASN A 140 9.91 -12.13 11.67
N ASN A 141 9.20 -12.38 10.57
CA ASN A 141 9.52 -11.75 9.30
C ASN A 141 8.84 -10.39 9.34
N ALA A 142 9.62 -9.34 9.62
CA ALA A 142 9.25 -7.94 9.46
C ALA A 142 8.85 -7.56 8.00
N GLY A 143 8.54 -8.56 7.17
CA GLY A 143 8.28 -8.50 5.75
C GLY A 143 7.30 -9.59 5.27
N SER A 144 6.35 -10.08 6.07
CA SER A 144 5.11 -10.71 5.55
C SER A 144 3.94 -9.73 5.67
N LEU A 145 3.04 -9.69 4.69
CA LEU A 145 1.80 -8.91 4.84
C LEU A 145 0.88 -9.72 5.76
N SER A 146 0.68 -9.26 6.99
CA SER A 146 -0.22 -9.91 7.93
C SER A 146 -1.68 -9.65 7.59
N LEU A 147 -2.57 -10.58 7.96
CA LEU A 147 -4.01 -10.41 7.86
C LEU A 147 -4.47 -9.16 8.62
N SER A 148 -3.92 -8.94 9.81
CA SER A 148 -4.12 -7.75 10.63
C SER A 148 -3.72 -6.44 9.94
N ALA A 149 -2.64 -6.43 9.15
CA ALA A 149 -2.22 -5.23 8.41
C ALA A 149 -3.19 -4.88 7.28
N VAL A 150 -3.67 -5.90 6.56
CA VAL A 150 -4.65 -5.74 5.48
C VAL A 150 -6.01 -5.28 6.04
N GLN A 151 -6.49 -5.92 7.10
CA GLN A 151 -7.74 -5.55 7.76
C GLN A 151 -7.70 -4.10 8.24
N GLY A 152 -6.64 -3.71 8.96
CA GLY A 152 -6.49 -2.34 9.43
C GLY A 152 -6.43 -1.31 8.30
N PHE A 153 -5.89 -1.67 7.13
CA PHE A 153 -5.93 -0.80 5.95
C PHE A 153 -7.35 -0.65 5.40
N ILE A 154 -8.09 -1.76 5.27
CA ILE A 154 -9.47 -1.75 4.76
C ILE A 154 -10.40 -0.97 5.69
N GLU A 155 -10.25 -1.15 7.01
CA GLU A 155 -11.02 -0.40 8.01
C GLU A 155 -10.74 1.09 7.92
N ALA A 156 -9.46 1.48 7.90
CA ALA A 156 -9.08 2.89 7.79
C ALA A 156 -9.53 3.54 6.47
N LYS A 157 -9.76 2.77 5.41
CA LYS A 157 -10.28 3.27 4.12
C LYS A 157 -11.78 3.57 4.18
N ARG A 158 -12.50 2.97 5.14
CA ARG A 158 -13.96 3.12 5.31
C ARG A 158 -14.35 4.26 6.23
N GLU A 159 -13.44 4.73 7.08
CA GLU A 159 -13.61 5.90 7.94
C GLU A 159 -13.62 7.20 7.13
#